data_AF-A0A4Y2DPE2-F1
#
_entry.id   AF-A0A4Y2DPE2-F1
#
_cell.length_a   1.000
_cell.length_b   1.000
_cell.length_c   1.000
_cell.angle_alpha   90.00
_cell.angle_beta   90.00
_cell.angle_gamma   90.00
#
_symmetry.space_group_name_H-M   'P 1'
#
loop_
_entity.id
_entity.type
_entity.pdbx_description
1 polymer ?
#
loop_
_entity_poly.entity_id
_entity_poly.type
_entity_poly.pdbx_seq_one_letter_code
_entity_poly.pdbx_strand_id
1 'polypeptide(L)'
;MMRQASIQNFFAEKQSVNRPVSDSVEVDCASNNVSSGVANTSTVDPAPVAEDFNQNVEEQSCKIREDFLTFVPVYDVTGEGLANTVLETLSILGLDLKKMRGQGYDGAAPMRGQFRGVQASIKEKLPLALYIHCSSHSLNLCLSDSSNIPSIRNCMGIIKEVCIFFHMSAKRTEINDI
;
A
#
# COMPACT_ATOMS: atom_id res chain seq x y z
N MET A 1 -6.97 -6.60 -25.97
CA MET A 1 -7.56 -6.78 -24.63
C MET A 1 -6.93 -5.73 -23.72
N MET A 2 -7.63 -4.63 -23.47
CA MET A 2 -7.13 -3.54 -22.60
C MET A 2 -7.08 -4.06 -21.17
N ARG A 3 -5.91 -4.02 -20.54
CA ARG A 3 -5.77 -4.30 -19.10
C ARG A 3 -5.86 -2.96 -18.37
N GLN A 4 -6.82 -2.81 -17.48
CA GLN A 4 -6.94 -1.65 -16.60
C GLN A 4 -6.09 -1.90 -15.34
N ALA A 5 -5.27 -0.93 -14.95
CA ALA A 5 -4.55 -0.94 -13.68
C ALA A 5 -5.19 0.09 -12.75
N SER A 6 -5.44 -0.30 -11.49
CA SER A 6 -5.89 0.61 -10.44
C SER A 6 -4.66 1.22 -9.76
N ILE A 7 -4.62 2.55 -9.66
CA ILE A 7 -3.59 3.26 -8.91
C ILE A 7 -4.17 3.57 -7.53
N GLN A 8 -3.74 2.82 -6.51
CA GLN A 8 -4.05 3.11 -5.11
C GLN A 8 -2.91 3.95 -4.53
N ASN A 9 -3.21 5.18 -4.13
CA ASN A 9 -2.24 6.06 -3.48
C ASN A 9 -2.67 6.36 -2.05
N PHE A 10 -1.74 6.18 -1.11
CA PHE A 10 -1.81 6.76 0.22
C PHE A 10 -1.25 8.18 0.16
N PHE A 11 -2.12 9.19 0.18
CA PHE A 11 -1.72 10.59 0.34
C PHE A 11 -2.13 11.10 1.72
N ALA A 12 -1.19 11.73 2.41
CA ALA A 12 -1.48 12.67 3.49
C ALA A 12 -1.64 14.08 2.89
N GLU A 13 -2.71 14.76 3.31
CA GLU A 13 -3.16 16.12 2.98
C GLU A 13 -3.78 16.40 1.59
N LYS A 14 -5.10 16.73 1.62
CA LYS A 14 -5.72 17.67 0.67
C LYS A 14 -5.74 19.06 1.33
N GLN A 15 -5.29 20.10 0.63
CA GLN A 15 -5.85 21.44 0.84
C GLN A 15 -7.23 21.49 0.16
N SER A 16 -8.19 22.07 0.87
CA SER A 16 -9.63 22.02 0.62
C SER A 16 -10.06 22.62 -0.72
N VAL A 17 -10.71 21.83 -1.57
CA VAL A 17 -11.70 22.32 -2.54
C VAL A 17 -12.93 21.41 -2.47
N ASN A 18 -14.08 22.02 -2.20
CA ASN A 18 -15.38 21.40 -1.94
C ASN A 18 -15.85 20.43 -3.05
N ARG A 19 -16.21 19.20 -2.68
CA ARG A 19 -17.38 18.46 -3.19
C ARG A 19 -17.68 17.21 -2.34
N PRO A 20 -18.95 16.81 -2.19
CA PRO A 20 -19.35 15.72 -1.31
C PRO A 20 -19.27 14.39 -2.06
N VAL A 21 -18.88 13.32 -1.36
CA VAL A 21 -19.57 12.01 -1.33
C VAL A 21 -18.77 11.06 -0.42
N SER A 22 -19.53 10.46 0.49
CA SER A 22 -19.33 9.32 1.41
C SER A 22 -18.61 8.12 0.77
N ASP A 23 -17.84 7.26 1.45
CA ASP A 23 -17.76 6.85 2.85
C ASP A 23 -16.28 6.75 3.27
N SER A 24 -15.90 7.27 4.43
CA SER A 24 -14.52 7.20 4.95
C SER A 24 -14.44 6.19 6.09
N VAL A 25 -13.59 5.16 5.96
CA VAL A 25 -13.16 4.34 7.09
C VAL A 25 -11.98 5.05 7.74
N GLU A 26 -12.13 5.43 9.00
CA GLU A 26 -11.11 6.12 9.80
C GLU A 26 -10.15 5.08 10.39
N VAL A 27 -8.85 5.29 10.22
CA VAL A 27 -7.81 4.50 10.89
C VAL A 27 -6.80 5.46 11.49
N ASP A 28 -6.70 5.44 12.82
CA ASP A 28 -5.81 6.32 13.59
C ASP A 28 -4.34 5.87 13.49
N CYS A 29 -3.43 6.83 13.36
CA CYS A 29 -2.00 6.59 13.40
C CYS A 29 -1.48 6.56 14.85
N ALA A 30 -1.04 5.40 15.32
CA ALA A 30 -0.21 5.30 16.52
C ALA A 30 1.29 5.38 16.15
N SER A 31 1.98 6.39 16.68
CA SER A 31 3.45 6.49 16.60
C SER A 31 4.08 5.76 17.79
N ASN A 32 4.77 4.65 17.54
CA ASN A 32 5.55 3.93 18.54
C ASN A 32 6.94 4.57 18.68
N ASN A 33 7.21 5.25 19.80
CA ASN A 33 8.58 5.61 20.18
C ASN A 33 9.11 4.59 21.21
N VAL A 34 10.04 3.74 20.76
CA VAL A 34 10.91 2.94 21.64
C VAL A 34 12.07 3.83 22.09
N SER A 35 12.10 4.21 23.37
CA SER A 35 13.26 4.85 23.97
C SER A 35 14.23 3.78 24.50
N SER A 36 15.41 3.67 23.87
CA SER A 36 16.51 2.85 24.36
C SER A 36 17.29 3.64 25.41
N GLY A 37 17.06 3.36 26.69
CA GLY A 37 17.81 3.94 27.80
C GLY A 37 19.20 3.30 27.92
N VAL A 38 20.26 4.08 27.75
CA VAL A 38 21.62 3.76 28.21
C VAL A 38 21.96 4.73 29.34
N ALA A 39 22.20 4.20 30.54
CA ALA A 39 22.53 4.97 31.74
C ALA A 39 24.03 5.33 31.77
N ASN A 40 24.34 6.59 32.06
CA ASN A 40 25.68 7.09 32.34
C ASN A 40 25.77 7.53 33.82
N THR A 41 26.89 7.29 34.49
CA THR A 41 27.17 7.75 35.86
C THR A 41 28.24 8.85 35.92
N SER A 42 27.89 9.97 36.58
CA SER A 42 28.69 10.94 37.39
C SER A 42 29.88 11.69 36.75
N THR A 43 30.16 12.99 36.94
CA THR A 43 29.66 14.09 37.81
C THR A 43 30.35 15.42 37.43
N VAL A 44 29.77 16.55 37.87
CA VAL A 44 30.33 17.91 38.15
C VAL A 44 29.80 19.06 37.25
N ASP A 45 29.03 19.96 37.88
CA ASP A 45 28.28 21.16 37.43
C ASP A 45 29.14 22.46 37.30
N PRO A 46 28.59 23.68 36.99
CA PRO A 46 27.60 24.09 35.97
C PRO A 46 27.98 25.38 35.19
N ALA A 47 27.34 25.63 34.05
CA ALA A 47 27.05 26.99 33.53
C ALA A 47 25.71 26.95 32.76
N PRO A 48 24.71 27.81 33.08
CA PRO A 48 23.41 27.73 32.43
C PRO A 48 23.36 28.66 31.22
N VAL A 49 23.60 28.11 30.04
CA VAL A 49 23.05 28.64 28.79
C VAL A 49 22.12 27.57 28.25
N ALA A 50 20.91 27.52 28.82
CA ALA A 50 19.80 26.80 28.23
C ALA A 50 19.31 27.64 27.05
N GLU A 51 19.94 27.44 25.89
CA GLU A 51 19.31 27.78 24.62
C GLU A 51 18.10 26.84 24.48
N ASP A 52 16.94 27.49 24.44
CA ASP A 52 15.60 26.95 24.45
C ASP A 52 15.34 26.12 23.17
N PHE A 53 15.71 24.84 23.17
CA PHE A 53 15.31 23.87 22.15
C PHE A 53 13.90 23.32 22.45
N ASN A 54 12.97 24.18 22.84
CA ASN A 54 11.54 23.88 22.76
C ASN A 54 11.07 24.14 21.32
N GLN A 55 11.46 23.25 20.41
CA GLN A 55 10.67 23.08 19.20
C GLN A 55 9.38 22.39 19.62
N ASN A 56 8.37 23.21 19.92
CA ASN A 56 6.97 22.79 19.95
C ASN A 56 6.66 22.15 18.60
N VAL A 57 6.79 20.82 18.52
CA VAL A 57 6.20 20.06 17.42
C VAL A 57 4.71 20.12 17.68
N GLU A 58 4.05 21.10 17.08
CA GLU A 58 2.60 21.14 17.03
C GLU A 58 2.13 19.77 16.53
N GLU A 59 1.35 19.08 17.37
CA GLU A 59 0.81 17.76 17.06
C GLU A 59 -0.23 17.95 15.95
N GLN A 60 0.25 17.99 14.72
CA GLN A 60 -0.57 18.16 13.54
C GLN A 60 -1.35 16.86 13.36
N SER A 61 -2.64 16.88 13.68
CA SER A 61 -3.52 15.73 13.49
C SER A 61 -3.62 15.40 12.01
N CYS A 62 -2.89 14.38 11.55
CA CYS A 62 -2.96 13.91 10.17
C CYS A 62 -4.14 12.95 10.02
N LYS A 63 -5.12 13.29 9.18
CA LYS A 63 -6.19 12.36 8.79
C LYS A 63 -5.75 11.58 7.56
N ILE A 64 -5.45 10.28 7.73
CA ILE A 64 -5.22 9.37 6.62
C ILE A 64 -6.52 9.17 5.85
N ARG A 65 -6.43 9.22 4.51
CA ARG A 65 -7.52 8.85 3.62
C ARG A 65 -6.98 8.04 2.45
N GLU A 66 -7.78 7.10 2.00
CA GLU A 66 -7.59 6.38 0.75
C GLU A 66 -8.68 6.83 -0.22
N ASP A 67 -8.27 7.32 -1.40
CA ASP A 67 -9.18 7.77 -2.45
C ASP A 67 -8.88 6.97 -3.73
N PHE A 68 -9.92 6.40 -4.35
CA PHE A 68 -9.79 5.89 -5.71
C PHE A 68 -9.68 7.05 -6.69
N LEU A 69 -8.68 7.01 -7.57
CA LEU A 69 -8.42 8.09 -8.52
C LEU A 69 -9.12 7.86 -9.87
N THR A 70 -8.72 6.82 -10.60
CA THR A 70 -9.25 6.51 -11.94
C THR A 70 -8.75 5.16 -12.45
N PHE A 71 -9.35 4.68 -13.54
CA PHE A 71 -8.77 3.65 -14.40
C PHE A 71 -8.10 4.29 -15.62
N VAL A 72 -6.91 3.82 -15.96
CA VAL A 72 -6.16 4.30 -17.12
C VAL A 72 -5.96 3.15 -18.12
N PRO A 73 -6.29 3.35 -19.41
CA PRO A 73 -5.93 2.38 -20.42
C PRO A 73 -4.42 2.39 -20.64
N VAL A 74 -3.79 1.21 -20.54
CA VAL A 74 -2.35 1.04 -20.78
C VAL A 74 -2.15 0.35 -22.13
N TYR A 75 -1.27 0.92 -22.94
CA TYR A 75 -0.88 0.38 -24.25
C TYR A 75 0.53 -0.21 -24.25
N ASP A 76 1.42 0.35 -23.44
CA ASP A 76 2.78 -0.16 -23.21
C ASP A 76 2.87 -0.80 -21.82
N VAL A 77 3.06 -2.12 -21.79
CA VAL A 77 3.15 -2.93 -20.57
C VAL A 77 4.58 -3.14 -20.08
N THR A 78 5.55 -2.44 -20.66
CA THR A 78 6.90 -2.36 -20.10
C THR A 78 6.88 -1.55 -18.79
N GLY A 79 7.86 -1.78 -17.90
CA GLY A 79 7.91 -1.03 -16.64
C GLY A 79 8.10 0.47 -16.83
N GLU A 80 8.82 0.88 -17.88
CA GLU A 80 8.97 2.29 -18.25
C GLU A 80 7.67 2.91 -18.76
N GLY A 81 6.98 2.23 -19.70
CA GLY A 81 5.69 2.67 -20.22
C GLY A 81 4.63 2.82 -19.12
N LEU A 82 4.58 1.85 -18.21
CA LEU A 82 3.72 1.88 -17.03
C LEU A 82 4.08 3.04 -16.08
N ALA A 83 5.37 3.25 -15.78
CA ALA A 83 5.81 4.36 -14.93
C ALA A 83 5.43 5.72 -15.51
N ASN A 84 5.64 5.92 -16.82
CA ASN A 84 5.28 7.15 -17.50
C ASN A 84 3.76 7.36 -17.46
N THR A 85 2.97 6.32 -17.72
CA THR A 85 1.50 6.38 -17.64
C THR A 85 1.04 6.80 -16.23
N VAL A 86 1.63 6.25 -15.17
CA VAL A 86 1.31 6.62 -13.77
C VAL A 86 1.63 8.09 -13.51
N LEU A 87 2.86 8.54 -13.80
CA LEU A 87 3.29 9.91 -13.52
C LEU A 87 2.50 10.96 -14.32
N GLU A 88 2.22 10.67 -15.58
CA GLU A 88 1.40 11.54 -16.43
C GLU A 88 -0.03 11.63 -15.90
N THR A 89 -0.65 10.49 -15.55
CA THR A 89 -2.00 10.47 -14.98
C THR A 89 -2.08 11.28 -13.69
N LEU A 90 -1.13 11.09 -12.76
CA LEU A 90 -1.11 11.86 -11.51
C LEU A 90 -0.94 13.36 -11.76
N SER A 91 -0.12 13.73 -12.75
CA SER A 91 0.05 15.13 -13.16
C SER A 91 -1.23 15.72 -13.75
N ILE A 92 -1.94 14.98 -14.61
CA ILE A 92 -3.23 15.38 -15.21
C ILE A 92 -4.30 15.57 -14.13
N LEU A 93 -4.29 14.72 -13.10
CA LEU A 93 -5.19 14.83 -11.94
C LEU A 93 -4.82 15.99 -11.00
N GLY A 94 -3.73 16.73 -11.28
CA GLY A 94 -3.28 17.87 -10.49
C GLY A 94 -2.58 17.50 -9.18
N LEU A 95 -2.07 16.27 -9.07
CA LEU A 95 -1.31 15.83 -7.88
C LEU A 95 0.15 16.26 -7.99
N ASP A 96 0.68 16.83 -6.91
CA ASP A 96 2.09 17.20 -6.83
C ASP A 96 2.95 15.95 -6.62
N LEU A 97 3.64 15.53 -7.69
CA LEU A 97 4.55 14.39 -7.68
C LEU A 97 5.67 14.52 -6.64
N LYS A 98 6.08 15.74 -6.25
CA LYS A 98 7.13 15.93 -5.23
C LYS A 98 6.68 15.49 -3.84
N LYS A 99 5.36 15.41 -3.61
CA LYS A 99 4.77 14.92 -2.36
C LYS A 99 4.58 13.40 -2.34
N MET A 100 4.88 12.71 -3.44
CA MET A 100 4.80 11.25 -3.48
C MET A 100 5.87 10.63 -2.56
N ARG A 101 5.42 9.88 -1.56
CA ARG A 101 6.29 9.21 -0.57
C ARG A 101 6.32 7.69 -0.69
N GLY A 102 5.35 7.13 -1.40
CA GLY A 102 5.19 5.69 -1.52
C GLY A 102 4.63 5.26 -2.86
N GLN A 103 4.95 4.05 -3.26
CA GLN A 103 4.37 3.33 -4.38
C GLN A 103 4.24 1.86 -4.01
N GLY A 104 3.05 1.29 -4.21
CA GLY A 104 2.75 -0.10 -3.88
C GLY A 104 2.31 -0.89 -5.11
N TYR A 105 3.02 -1.96 -5.47
CA TYR A 105 2.68 -2.80 -6.62
C TYR A 105 2.83 -4.29 -6.32
N ASP A 106 2.29 -5.12 -7.22
CA ASP A 106 2.50 -6.56 -7.19
C ASP A 106 3.96 -6.95 -7.53
N GLY A 107 4.25 -8.22 -7.37
CA GLY A 107 5.57 -8.79 -7.62
C GLY A 107 5.89 -9.03 -9.09
N ALA A 108 5.09 -8.53 -10.05
CA ALA A 108 5.34 -8.78 -11.45
C ALA A 108 6.64 -8.11 -11.93
N ALA A 109 7.36 -8.76 -12.83
CA ALA A 109 8.66 -8.26 -13.31
C ALA A 109 8.62 -6.81 -13.85
N PRO A 110 7.59 -6.38 -14.63
CA PRO A 110 7.47 -4.99 -15.07
C PRO A 110 7.21 -4.00 -13.92
N MET A 111 6.70 -4.44 -12.77
CA MET A 111 6.40 -3.57 -11.64
C MET A 111 7.59 -3.48 -10.67
N ARG A 112 8.04 -4.62 -10.14
CA ARG A 112 9.08 -4.72 -9.09
C ARG A 112 10.51 -4.68 -9.60
N GLY A 113 10.71 -4.74 -10.92
CA GLY A 113 12.04 -4.90 -11.51
C GLY A 113 13.02 -3.80 -11.05
N GLN A 114 14.20 -4.21 -10.57
CA GLN A 114 15.19 -3.30 -9.98
C GLN A 114 15.77 -2.27 -10.97
N PHE A 115 15.81 -2.60 -12.27
CA PHE A 115 16.44 -1.76 -13.29
C PHE A 115 15.45 -1.17 -14.29
N ARG A 116 14.41 -1.91 -14.66
CA ARG A 116 13.44 -1.54 -15.71
C ARG A 116 11.99 -1.71 -15.26
N GLY A 117 11.77 -1.84 -13.96
CA GLY A 117 10.44 -1.91 -13.38
C GLY A 117 9.88 -0.52 -13.08
N VAL A 118 8.56 -0.43 -12.94
CA VAL A 118 7.87 0.80 -12.54
C VAL A 118 8.49 1.42 -11.30
N GLN A 119 8.75 0.59 -10.28
CA GLN A 119 9.39 1.01 -9.04
C GLN A 119 10.72 1.74 -9.30
N ALA A 120 11.57 1.16 -10.13
CA ALA A 120 12.91 1.70 -10.39
C ALA A 120 12.80 3.04 -11.12
N SER A 121 12.01 3.09 -12.19
CA SER A 121 11.82 4.30 -13.00
C SER A 121 11.18 5.45 -12.22
N ILE A 122 10.20 5.17 -11.36
CA ILE A 122 9.61 6.20 -10.50
C ILE A 122 10.59 6.64 -9.42
N LYS A 123 11.32 5.72 -8.78
CA LYS A 123 12.28 6.04 -7.73
C LYS A 123 13.47 6.86 -8.25
N GLU A 124 13.89 6.63 -9.50
CA GLU A 124 14.92 7.44 -10.15
C GLU A 124 14.49 8.90 -10.28
N LYS A 125 13.24 9.15 -10.68
CA LYS A 125 12.67 10.50 -10.84
C LYS A 125 12.26 11.14 -9.51
N LEU A 126 11.77 10.32 -8.58
CA LEU A 126 11.22 10.71 -7.28
C LEU A 126 11.89 9.85 -6.18
N PRO A 127 13.09 10.20 -5.71
CA PRO A 127 13.86 9.38 -4.77
C PRO A 127 13.16 9.06 -3.45
N LEU A 128 12.18 9.89 -3.07
CA LEU A 128 11.42 9.78 -1.84
C LEU A 128 10.17 8.89 -1.98
N ALA A 129 9.82 8.46 -3.20
CA ALA A 129 8.72 7.53 -3.47
C ALA A 129 9.15 6.08 -3.26
N LEU A 130 9.13 5.63 -2.00
CA LEU A 130 9.58 4.31 -1.61
C LEU A 130 8.63 3.22 -2.12
N TYR A 131 9.21 2.12 -2.57
CA TYR A 131 8.41 0.99 -3.00
C TYR A 131 8.10 0.03 -1.87
N ILE A 132 6.85 -0.44 -1.86
CA ILE A 132 6.34 -1.48 -0.98
C ILE A 132 5.77 -2.60 -1.86
N HIS A 133 6.22 -3.83 -1.62
CA HIS A 133 5.68 -5.01 -2.29
C HIS A 133 4.30 -5.34 -1.71
N CYS A 134 3.34 -5.65 -2.59
CA CYS A 134 1.97 -5.94 -2.18
C CYS A 134 1.91 -7.15 -1.21
N SER A 135 1.39 -6.90 -0.01
CA SER A 135 1.18 -7.94 1.02
C SER A 135 0.23 -9.03 0.55
N SER A 136 -0.85 -8.67 -0.14
CA SER A 136 -1.82 -9.64 -0.68
C SER A 136 -1.18 -10.56 -1.73
N HIS A 137 -0.30 -10.02 -2.58
CA HIS A 137 0.43 -10.83 -3.55
C HIS A 137 1.43 -11.77 -2.85
N SER A 138 2.16 -11.26 -1.86
CA SER A 138 3.09 -12.07 -1.03
C SER A 138 2.38 -13.22 -0.34
N LEU A 139 1.22 -12.95 0.28
CA LEU A 139 0.40 -13.96 0.93
C LEU A 139 -0.11 -14.99 -0.08
N ASN A 140 -0.61 -14.55 -1.23
CA ASN A 140 -1.09 -15.45 -2.27
C ASN A 140 0.03 -16.39 -2.77
N LEU A 141 1.25 -15.89 -2.94
CA LEU A 141 2.40 -16.73 -3.29
C LEU A 141 2.71 -17.77 -2.21
N CYS A 142 2.70 -17.36 -0.93
CA CYS A 142 2.93 -18.27 0.19
C CYS A 142 1.86 -19.38 0.27
N LEU A 143 0.58 -19.02 0.08
CA LEU A 143 -0.52 -19.97 0.05
C LEU A 143 -0.45 -20.92 -1.15
N SER A 144 -0.10 -20.37 -2.33
CA SER A 144 0.10 -21.16 -3.54
C SER A 144 1.23 -22.18 -3.36
N ASP A 145 2.33 -21.77 -2.72
CA ASP A 145 3.45 -22.68 -2.49
C ASP A 145 3.11 -23.74 -1.42
N SER A 146 2.43 -23.34 -0.34
CA SER A 146 1.93 -24.27 0.67
C SER A 146 0.98 -25.33 0.09
N SER A 147 0.25 -24.98 -0.97
CA SER A 147 -0.65 -25.90 -1.69
C SER A 147 0.10 -27.02 -2.45
N ASN A 148 1.43 -26.96 -2.55
CA ASN A 148 2.24 -28.06 -3.07
C ASN A 148 2.39 -29.21 -2.05
N ILE A 149 2.17 -28.94 -0.75
CA ILE A 149 2.21 -29.95 0.32
C ILE A 149 1.00 -30.89 0.17
N PRO A 150 1.22 -32.22 0.02
CA PRO A 150 0.13 -33.16 -0.27
C PRO A 150 -1.03 -33.12 0.73
N SER A 151 -0.73 -33.03 2.03
CA SER A 151 -1.77 -32.97 3.07
C SER A 151 -2.66 -31.73 2.95
N ILE A 152 -2.05 -30.56 2.67
CA ILE A 152 -2.78 -29.30 2.49
C ILE A 152 -3.62 -29.38 1.20
N ARG A 153 -3.01 -29.84 0.09
CA ARG A 153 -3.69 -30.00 -1.19
C ARG A 153 -4.91 -30.92 -1.10
N ASN A 154 -4.75 -32.08 -0.44
CA ASN A 154 -5.83 -33.05 -0.29
C ASN A 154 -6.97 -32.48 0.57
N CYS A 155 -6.65 -31.80 1.67
CA CYS A 155 -7.62 -31.11 2.51
C CYS A 155 -8.43 -30.07 1.71
N MET A 156 -7.73 -29.19 0.97
CA MET A 156 -8.35 -28.19 0.10
C MET A 156 -9.21 -28.84 -1.00
N GLY A 157 -8.78 -30.00 -1.53
CA GLY A 157 -9.57 -30.80 -2.47
C GLY A 157 -10.88 -31.28 -1.87
N ILE A 158 -10.86 -31.83 -0.66
CA ILE A 158 -12.08 -32.27 0.04
C ILE A 158 -13.03 -31.10 0.27
N ILE A 159 -12.52 -29.97 0.77
CA ILE A 159 -13.32 -28.76 0.96
C ILE A 159 -13.95 -28.32 -0.35
N LYS A 160 -13.19 -28.33 -1.45
CA LYS A 160 -13.69 -28.00 -2.79
C LYS A 160 -14.82 -28.92 -3.24
N GLU A 161 -14.69 -30.23 -3.06
CA GLU A 161 -15.74 -31.19 -3.41
C GLU A 161 -17.02 -30.95 -2.59
N VAL A 162 -16.89 -30.65 -1.30
CA VAL A 162 -18.04 -30.28 -0.44
C VAL A 162 -18.69 -29.00 -0.95
N CYS A 163 -17.91 -27.96 -1.26
CA CYS A 163 -18.45 -26.72 -1.82
C CYS A 163 -19.18 -26.97 -3.14
N ILE A 164 -18.59 -27.75 -4.05
CA ILE A 164 -19.19 -28.13 -5.34
C ILE A 164 -20.50 -28.87 -5.11
N PHE A 165 -20.54 -29.82 -4.17
CA PHE A 165 -21.75 -30.57 -3.85
C PHE A 165 -22.93 -29.66 -3.50
N PHE A 166 -22.72 -28.63 -2.67
CA PHE A 166 -23.77 -27.67 -2.29
C PHE A 166 -24.12 -26.69 -3.42
N HIS A 167 -23.15 -26.24 -4.21
CA HIS A 167 -23.39 -25.24 -5.27
C HIS A 167 -23.97 -25.82 -6.57
N MET A 168 -23.74 -27.10 -6.88
CA MET A 168 -24.22 -27.72 -8.13
C MET A 168 -25.73 -28.04 -8.14
N SER A 169 -26.48 -27.74 -7.07
CA SER A 169 -27.93 -27.95 -7.04
C SER A 169 -28.63 -26.77 -6.40
N ALA A 170 -29.54 -26.14 -7.15
CA ALA A 170 -30.36 -25.03 -6.68
C ALA A 170 -31.11 -25.37 -5.37
N LYS A 171 -31.55 -26.62 -5.20
CA LYS A 171 -32.22 -27.09 -3.96
C LYS A 171 -31.31 -27.10 -2.73
N ARG A 172 -29.99 -27.25 -2.92
CA ARG A 172 -29.01 -27.27 -1.82
C ARG A 172 -28.42 -25.89 -1.55
N THR A 173 -28.55 -24.96 -2.49
CA THR A 173 -28.17 -23.56 -2.29
C THR A 173 -29.05 -22.89 -1.23
N GLU A 174 -30.35 -23.24 -1.17
CA GLU A 174 -31.29 -22.74 -0.15
C GLU A 174 -30.86 -23.04 1.30
N ILE A 175 -29.99 -24.04 1.53
CA ILE A 175 -29.46 -24.38 2.86
C ILE A 175 -28.38 -23.38 3.32
N ASN A 176 -27.70 -22.70 2.38
CA ASN A 176 -26.64 -21.74 2.69
C ASN A 176 -27.15 -20.33 3.00
N ASP A 177 -28.46 -20.07 2.80
CA ASP A 177 -29.09 -18.76 3.00
C ASP A 177 -29.75 -18.58 4.38
N ILE A 178 -29.48 -19.49 5.34
CA ILE A 178 -29.96 -19.46 6.73
C ILE A 178 -28.85 -18.95 7.65
#